data_AF-A0A8I1NZY4-F1
#
_entry.id   AF-A0A8I1NZY4-F1
#
_cell.length_a   1.000
_cell.length_b   1.000
_cell.length_c   1.000
_cell.angle_alpha   90.00
_cell.angle_beta   90.00
_cell.angle_gamma   90.00
#
_symmetry.space_group_name_H-M   'P 1'
#
loop_
_entity.id
_entity.type
_entity.pdbx_description
1 polymer ?
#
loop_
_entity_poly.entity_id
_entity_poly.type
_entity_poly.pdbx_seq_one_letter_code
_entity_poly.pdbx_strand_id
1 'polypeptide(L)'
;MIRVRTRALALCLLLPVSVLGACNNSQASSAETPQPAQLAQNTGIASSKRAPAPTQTLSESDRILLDMASNACKANDYRTFFDSFVKSKAVRQKYSAATVQYAVLGSQGAVISKQSFDGAGYPNFPVRMEDYSYRPIKPARASDTNEYLDLQFNQSQNNDISIEWSRIHYVGPPTGEEDLGTPTDVNGKPIPNGTHPDAEGQLLFRPTADCWEFSEDVRWDRRK
;
A
#
# COMPACT_ATOMS: atom_id res chain seq x y z
N MET A 1 8.67 46.13 -4.84
CA MET A 1 7.98 46.74 -3.68
C MET A 1 7.41 45.63 -2.83
N ILE A 2 7.86 45.56 -1.58
CA ILE A 2 7.65 44.47 -0.62
C ILE A 2 6.36 44.74 0.18
N ARG A 3 5.50 43.73 0.36
CA ARG A 3 4.53 43.69 1.47
C ARG A 3 4.48 42.29 2.07
N VAL A 4 5.31 42.08 3.09
CA VAL A 4 5.24 40.98 4.03
C VAL A 4 4.02 41.22 4.94
N ARG A 5 3.12 40.24 5.06
CA ARG A 5 2.08 40.24 6.10
C ARG A 5 2.31 39.06 7.03
N THR A 6 2.98 39.36 8.13
CA THR A 6 3.14 38.52 9.31
C THR A 6 1.78 38.40 10.01
N ARG A 7 1.29 37.17 10.22
CA ARG A 7 0.23 36.89 11.19
C ARG A 7 0.73 35.81 12.14
N ALA A 8 1.14 36.24 13.33
CA ALA A 8 1.28 35.41 14.50
C ALA A 8 -0.11 35.22 15.13
N LEU A 9 -0.46 34.01 15.54
CA LEU A 9 -1.58 33.78 16.46
C LEU A 9 -1.31 32.54 17.33
N ALA A 10 -0.96 32.87 18.57
CA ALA A 10 -1.33 32.28 19.85
C ALA A 10 -1.40 30.74 19.99
N LEU A 11 -0.38 30.27 20.70
CA LEU A 11 -0.30 29.05 21.49
C LEU A 11 -1.41 29.01 22.58
N CYS A 12 -2.17 27.92 22.67
CA CYS A 12 -2.97 27.59 23.86
C CYS A 12 -2.70 26.14 24.28
N LEU A 13 -1.94 26.01 25.36
CA LEU A 13 -1.67 24.79 26.12
C LEU A 13 -2.82 24.51 27.08
N LEU A 14 -3.42 23.32 27.05
CA LEU A 14 -4.08 22.71 28.20
C LEU A 14 -3.90 21.17 28.14
N LEU A 15 -3.14 20.63 29.09
CA LEU A 15 -3.09 19.22 29.52
C LEU A 15 -4.00 19.03 30.77
N PRO A 16 -4.01 17.88 31.47
CA PRO A 16 -4.79 16.67 31.20
C PRO A 16 -5.72 16.33 32.39
N VAL A 17 -6.67 15.38 32.24
CA VAL A 17 -7.27 14.69 33.40
C VAL A 17 -7.40 13.20 33.11
N SER A 18 -6.66 12.42 33.91
CA SER A 18 -6.75 10.97 34.06
C SER A 18 -7.86 10.62 35.04
N VAL A 19 -8.64 9.56 34.77
CA VAL A 19 -9.35 8.81 35.83
C VAL A 19 -9.23 7.31 35.56
N LEU A 20 -8.64 6.61 36.54
CA LEU A 20 -8.61 5.17 36.71
C LEU A 20 -9.98 4.65 37.20
N GLY A 21 -10.33 3.43 36.78
CA GLY A 21 -11.31 2.55 37.44
C GLY A 21 -11.18 1.15 36.84
N ALA A 22 -10.34 0.29 37.40
CA ALA A 22 -10.59 -0.63 38.52
C ALA A 22 -11.32 -1.92 38.09
N CYS A 23 -10.62 -3.02 38.37
CA CYS A 23 -11.00 -4.42 38.18
C CYS A 23 -12.23 -4.81 39.02
N ASN A 24 -12.95 -5.87 38.60
CA ASN A 24 -13.17 -6.97 39.52
C ASN A 24 -13.48 -8.31 38.82
N ASN A 25 -12.71 -9.30 39.25
CA ASN A 25 -12.90 -10.74 39.08
C ASN A 25 -14.13 -11.23 39.86
N SER A 26 -14.73 -12.35 39.40
CA SER A 26 -15.09 -13.53 40.21
C SER A 26 -15.59 -14.63 39.25
N GLN A 27 -14.83 -15.70 39.03
CA GLN A 27 -14.83 -16.99 39.76
C GLN A 27 -16.12 -17.82 39.61
N ALA A 28 -15.98 -18.96 38.91
CA ALA A 28 -16.21 -20.33 39.40
C ALA A 28 -17.66 -20.79 39.16
N SER A 29 -17.99 -22.05 38.89
CA SER A 29 -17.34 -23.32 39.14
C SER A 29 -17.92 -24.38 38.19
N SER A 30 -17.15 -25.44 37.99
CA SER A 30 -17.49 -26.74 37.43
C SER A 30 -18.81 -27.35 37.93
N ALA A 31 -19.48 -28.10 37.06
CA ALA A 31 -20.14 -29.35 37.44
C ALA A 31 -20.27 -30.28 36.22
N GLU A 32 -19.84 -31.52 36.43
CA GLU A 32 -19.76 -32.62 35.49
C GLU A 32 -21.09 -33.41 35.42
N THR A 33 -21.27 -34.07 34.28
CA THR A 33 -22.29 -35.00 33.70
C THR A 33 -23.20 -35.83 34.63
N PRO A 34 -24.38 -36.34 34.17
CA PRO A 34 -24.41 -37.50 33.26
C PRO A 34 -25.50 -37.52 32.16
N GLN A 35 -25.16 -38.30 31.13
CA GLN A 35 -25.87 -38.67 29.91
C GLN A 35 -27.10 -39.58 30.16
N PRO A 36 -28.08 -39.59 29.23
CA PRO A 36 -28.70 -40.85 28.83
C PRO A 36 -28.64 -41.08 27.32
N ALA A 37 -28.43 -42.35 26.95
CA ALA A 37 -28.37 -42.85 25.59
C ALA A 37 -29.75 -42.84 24.91
N GLN A 38 -29.80 -42.46 23.63
CA GLN A 38 -30.82 -42.92 22.70
C GLN A 38 -30.20 -43.25 21.33
N LEU A 39 -30.48 -44.48 20.88
CA LEU A 39 -30.30 -44.99 19.53
C LEU A 39 -31.08 -44.13 18.52
N ALA A 40 -30.44 -43.71 17.43
CA ALA A 40 -31.12 -43.50 16.15
C ALA A 40 -30.10 -43.63 15.00
N GLN A 41 -30.61 -44.18 13.90
CA GLN A 41 -29.90 -44.79 12.78
C GLN A 41 -29.46 -43.77 11.71
N ASN A 42 -28.48 -44.21 10.91
CA ASN A 42 -28.28 -43.88 9.51
C ASN A 42 -28.26 -42.40 9.07
N THR A 43 -27.07 -41.94 8.75
CA THR A 43 -26.74 -41.63 7.33
C THR A 43 -25.23 -41.62 7.19
N GLY A 44 -24.71 -42.50 6.34
CA GLY A 44 -23.31 -42.49 5.94
C GLY A 44 -23.02 -41.21 5.18
N ILE A 45 -22.62 -40.17 5.90
CA ILE A 45 -21.92 -39.04 5.31
C ILE A 45 -20.50 -39.52 5.14
N ALA A 46 -20.16 -39.90 3.91
CA ALA A 46 -18.78 -40.02 3.49
C ALA A 46 -18.06 -38.74 3.94
N SER A 47 -17.22 -38.88 4.98
CA SER A 47 -16.28 -37.85 5.39
C SER A 47 -15.35 -37.63 4.20
N SER A 48 -15.75 -36.72 3.32
CA SER A 48 -14.86 -36.13 2.36
C SER A 48 -13.84 -35.37 3.19
N LYS A 49 -12.74 -36.06 3.50
CA LYS A 49 -11.57 -35.52 4.17
C LYS A 49 -11.05 -34.43 3.23
N ARG A 50 -11.58 -33.22 3.38
CA ARG A 50 -11.11 -32.02 2.68
C ARG A 50 -9.63 -31.97 2.97
N ALA A 51 -8.82 -32.18 1.94
CA ALA A 51 -7.39 -32.03 2.05
C ALA A 51 -7.12 -30.66 2.69
N PRO A 52 -6.24 -30.56 3.70
CA PRO A 52 -5.89 -29.28 4.27
C PRO A 52 -5.48 -28.37 3.11
N ALA A 53 -6.16 -27.21 3.01
CA ALA A 53 -5.73 -26.18 2.08
C ALA A 53 -4.24 -25.94 2.36
N PRO A 54 -3.38 -25.92 1.34
CA PRO A 54 -1.95 -25.75 1.55
C PRO A 54 -1.78 -24.45 2.35
N THR A 55 -1.32 -24.58 3.59
CA THR A 55 -0.81 -23.46 4.35
C THR A 55 0.29 -22.88 3.48
N GLN A 56 0.05 -21.72 2.87
CA GLN A 56 1.04 -21.08 2.01
C GLN A 56 2.23 -20.72 2.89
N THR A 57 3.20 -21.63 2.94
CA THR A 57 4.47 -21.39 3.60
C THR A 57 5.16 -20.25 2.86
N LEU A 58 5.48 -19.18 3.59
CA LEU A 58 6.20 -18.04 3.03
C LEU A 58 7.49 -18.50 2.35
N SER A 59 7.71 -18.02 1.13
CA SER A 59 8.94 -18.26 0.38
C SER A 59 10.14 -17.63 1.09
N GLU A 60 11.36 -18.09 0.78
CA GLU A 60 12.59 -17.47 1.31
C GLU A 60 12.72 -16.01 0.86
N SER A 61 12.41 -15.73 -0.41
CA SER A 61 12.39 -14.37 -0.96
C SER A 61 11.42 -13.46 -0.19
N ASP A 62 10.21 -13.93 0.13
CA ASP A 62 9.25 -13.16 0.92
C ASP A 62 9.76 -12.89 2.35
N ARG A 63 10.46 -13.84 2.98
CA ARG A 63 11.06 -13.63 4.31
C ARG A 63 12.15 -12.56 4.26
N ILE A 64 13.04 -12.64 3.28
CA ILE A 64 14.10 -11.64 3.07
C ILE A 64 13.47 -10.26 2.87
N LEU A 65 12.45 -10.13 2.02
CA LEU A 65 11.79 -8.86 1.75
C LEU A 65 11.01 -8.34 2.98
N LEU A 66 10.45 -9.21 3.82
CA LEU A 66 9.84 -8.83 5.09
C LEU A 66 10.87 -8.28 6.09
N ASP A 67 12.04 -8.90 6.17
CA ASP A 67 13.13 -8.44 7.02
C ASP A 67 13.72 -7.12 6.51
N MET A 68 13.90 -6.98 5.19
CA MET A 68 14.32 -5.72 4.55
C MET A 68 13.32 -4.60 4.84
N ALA A 69 12.02 -4.84 4.65
CA ALA A 69 10.98 -3.88 4.98
C ALA A 69 11.05 -3.47 6.46
N SER A 70 11.14 -4.44 7.37
CA SER A 70 11.24 -4.15 8.82
C SER A 70 12.47 -3.32 9.18
N ASN A 71 13.62 -3.61 8.59
CA ASN A 71 14.84 -2.84 8.84
C ASN A 71 14.76 -1.43 8.24
N ALA A 72 14.12 -1.29 7.08
CA ALA A 72 13.85 0.01 6.47
C ALA A 72 12.95 0.88 7.37
N CYS A 73 11.92 0.30 8.00
CA CYS A 73 11.10 1.00 9.00
C CYS A 73 11.96 1.56 10.15
N LYS A 74 12.84 0.74 10.74
CA LYS A 74 13.70 1.13 11.87
C LYS A 74 14.70 2.23 11.48
N ALA A 75 15.15 2.22 10.23
CA ALA A 75 16.08 3.20 9.68
C ALA A 75 15.39 4.48 9.17
N ASN A 76 14.06 4.56 9.21
CA ASN A 76 13.26 5.58 8.54
C ASN A 76 13.54 5.69 7.02
N ASP A 77 13.88 4.58 6.37
CA ASP A 77 14.15 4.50 4.94
C ASP A 77 12.89 4.08 4.16
N TYR A 78 12.04 5.07 3.85
CA TYR A 78 10.79 4.82 3.16
C TYR A 78 10.97 4.30 1.72
N ARG A 79 12.12 4.52 1.07
CA ARG A 79 12.38 4.07 -0.30
C ARG A 79 12.66 2.58 -0.32
N THR A 80 13.57 2.11 0.54
CA THR A 80 13.84 0.66 0.69
C THR A 80 12.61 -0.09 1.20
N PHE A 81 11.81 0.53 2.06
CA PHE A 81 10.51 -0.01 2.47
C PHE A 81 9.59 -0.19 1.25
N PHE A 82 9.43 0.85 0.43
CA PHE A 82 8.57 0.78 -0.75
C PHE A 82 9.05 -0.26 -1.77
N ASP A 83 10.36 -0.39 -1.98
CA ASP A 83 10.93 -1.42 -2.87
C ASP A 83 10.55 -2.83 -2.41
N SER A 84 10.63 -3.07 -1.10
CA SER A 84 10.20 -4.34 -0.50
C SER A 84 8.69 -4.55 -0.68
N PHE A 85 7.91 -3.48 -0.52
CA PHE A 85 6.45 -3.47 -0.67
C PHE A 85 6.00 -3.77 -2.09
N VAL A 86 6.65 -3.24 -3.13
CA VAL A 86 6.30 -3.53 -4.53
C VAL A 86 6.72 -4.93 -4.96
N LYS A 87 7.82 -5.47 -4.40
CA LYS A 87 8.37 -6.79 -4.74
C LYS A 87 7.62 -7.97 -4.12
N SER A 88 7.12 -7.84 -2.89
CA SER A 88 6.50 -8.97 -2.17
C SER A 88 5.03 -8.75 -1.83
N LYS A 89 4.20 -9.73 -2.19
CA LYS A 89 2.81 -9.79 -1.75
C LYS A 89 2.70 -9.95 -0.22
N ALA A 90 3.61 -10.70 0.39
CA ALA A 90 3.63 -10.88 1.84
C ALA A 90 3.93 -9.58 2.58
N VAL A 91 4.85 -8.76 2.05
CA VAL A 91 5.11 -7.41 2.58
C VAL A 91 3.85 -6.54 2.46
N ARG A 92 3.19 -6.54 1.30
CA ARG A 92 1.92 -5.80 1.14
C ARG A 92 0.86 -6.26 2.14
N GLN A 93 0.74 -7.56 2.36
CA GLN A 93 -0.20 -8.13 3.33
C GLN A 93 0.07 -7.67 4.76
N LYS A 94 1.34 -7.60 5.15
CA LYS A 94 1.75 -7.18 6.50
C LYS A 94 1.62 -5.67 6.73
N TYR A 95 1.96 -4.88 5.71
CA TYR A 95 2.09 -3.42 5.82
C TYR A 95 1.00 -2.66 5.08
N SER A 96 -0.15 -3.28 4.84
CA SER A 96 -1.37 -2.54 4.45
C SER A 96 -2.22 -2.31 5.69
N ALA A 97 -2.88 -1.15 5.74
CA ALA A 97 -3.89 -0.88 6.76
C ALA A 97 -5.01 -1.94 6.67
N ALA A 98 -5.76 -2.14 7.75
CA ALA A 98 -6.87 -3.11 7.75
C ALA A 98 -7.86 -2.86 6.59
N THR A 99 -8.09 -1.58 6.27
CA THR A 99 -8.86 -1.16 5.11
C THR A 99 -8.02 -0.23 4.24
N VAL A 100 -7.92 -0.55 2.94
CA VAL A 100 -7.35 0.36 1.94
C VAL A 100 -8.49 1.09 1.24
N GLN A 101 -8.41 2.42 1.20
CA GLN A 101 -9.34 3.26 0.45
C GLN A 101 -8.87 3.37 -1.00
N TYR A 102 -9.74 3.04 -1.94
CA TYR A 102 -9.52 3.31 -3.35
C TYR A 102 -10.42 4.45 -3.78
N ALA A 103 -9.85 5.47 -4.42
CA ALA A 103 -10.62 6.59 -4.94
C ALA A 103 -10.24 6.87 -6.40
N VAL A 104 -11.25 7.15 -7.22
CA VAL A 104 -11.05 7.74 -8.55
C VAL A 104 -11.52 9.18 -8.48
N LEU A 105 -10.65 10.10 -8.84
CA LEU A 105 -10.89 11.54 -8.90
C LEU A 105 -10.98 11.98 -10.36
N GLY A 106 -11.83 12.96 -10.64
CA GLY A 106 -11.84 13.63 -11.94
C GLY A 106 -10.69 14.61 -12.09
N SER A 107 -10.60 15.21 -13.28
CA SER A 107 -9.56 16.19 -13.63
C SER A 107 -9.48 17.43 -12.71
N GLN A 108 -10.54 17.75 -11.97
CA GLN A 108 -10.59 18.85 -10.99
C GLN A 108 -10.49 18.38 -9.53
N GLY A 109 -10.17 17.11 -9.28
CA GLY A 109 -10.07 16.53 -7.94
C GLY A 109 -11.41 16.11 -7.32
N ALA A 110 -12.53 16.29 -8.01
CA ALA A 110 -13.82 15.80 -7.55
C ALA A 110 -13.84 14.27 -7.51
N VAL A 111 -14.34 13.68 -6.41
CA VAL A 111 -14.44 12.22 -6.26
C VAL A 111 -15.49 11.68 -7.23
N ILE A 112 -15.06 10.84 -8.17
CA ILE A 112 -15.93 10.11 -9.10
C ILE A 112 -16.42 8.82 -8.45
N SER A 113 -15.51 8.09 -7.81
CA SER A 113 -15.86 6.86 -7.09
C SER A 113 -14.94 6.65 -5.89
N LYS A 114 -15.46 5.96 -4.89
CA LYS A 114 -14.73 5.54 -3.70
C LYS A 114 -15.15 4.14 -3.30
N GLN A 115 -14.18 3.30 -2.97
CA GLN A 115 -14.38 1.93 -2.52
C GLN A 115 -13.42 1.63 -1.39
N SER A 116 -13.79 0.67 -0.54
CA SER A 116 -12.94 0.17 0.53
C SER A 116 -12.67 -1.31 0.30
N PHE A 117 -11.44 -1.71 0.54
CA PHE A 117 -10.97 -3.08 0.34
C PHE A 117 -10.28 -3.57 1.60
N ASP A 118 -10.35 -4.88 1.85
CA ASP A 118 -9.44 -5.54 2.79
C ASP A 118 -7.98 -5.27 2.35
N GLY A 119 -7.16 -4.76 3.26
CA GLY A 119 -5.80 -4.36 2.91
C GLY A 119 -4.90 -5.55 2.56
N ALA A 120 -5.01 -6.66 3.29
CA ALA A 120 -4.23 -7.86 3.01
C ALA A 120 -4.59 -8.48 1.64
N GLY A 121 -5.83 -8.28 1.19
CA GLY A 121 -6.34 -8.72 -0.10
C GLY A 121 -6.33 -7.68 -1.20
N TYR A 122 -5.70 -6.51 -1.03
CA TYR A 122 -5.89 -5.38 -1.95
C TYR A 122 -5.56 -5.74 -3.43
N PRO A 123 -6.56 -5.77 -4.34
CA PRO A 123 -6.38 -6.37 -5.65
C PRO A 123 -5.82 -5.41 -6.71
N ASN A 124 -5.83 -4.11 -6.45
CA ASN A 124 -5.63 -3.06 -7.45
C ASN A 124 -4.28 -2.34 -7.34
N PHE A 125 -3.34 -2.90 -6.58
CA PHE A 125 -2.01 -2.31 -6.45
C PHE A 125 -1.37 -2.14 -7.86
N PRO A 126 -0.84 -0.95 -8.21
CA PRO A 126 -0.50 -0.68 -9.61
C PRO A 126 0.97 -0.86 -9.97
N VAL A 127 1.86 -0.90 -8.99
CA VAL A 127 3.30 -0.87 -9.23
C VAL A 127 3.87 -2.26 -9.07
N ARG A 128 4.78 -2.63 -9.97
CA ARG A 128 5.76 -3.69 -9.76
C ARG A 128 7.15 -3.13 -10.02
N MET A 129 8.17 -3.81 -9.51
CA MET A 129 9.56 -3.54 -9.88
C MET A 129 10.11 -4.71 -10.68
N GLU A 130 10.92 -4.40 -11.70
CA GLU A 130 11.66 -5.37 -12.52
C GLU A 130 13.08 -4.85 -12.70
N ASP A 131 14.05 -5.68 -12.31
CA ASP A 131 15.49 -5.36 -12.14
C ASP A 131 15.75 -4.15 -11.23
N TYR A 132 15.54 -2.93 -11.72
CA TYR A 132 15.65 -1.68 -10.98
C TYR A 132 14.62 -0.62 -11.40
N SER A 133 13.69 -0.99 -12.27
CA SER A 133 12.71 -0.07 -12.85
C SER A 133 11.31 -0.35 -12.33
N TYR A 134 10.56 0.72 -12.05
CA TYR A 134 9.14 0.60 -11.73
C TYR A 134 8.34 0.48 -13.01
N ARG A 135 7.38 -0.44 -13.00
CA ARG A 135 6.50 -0.72 -14.13
C ARG A 135 5.07 -0.87 -13.65
N PRO A 136 4.09 -0.56 -14.51
CA PRO A 136 2.71 -0.80 -14.17
C PRO A 136 2.41 -2.31 -14.19
N ILE A 137 1.67 -2.80 -13.19
CA ILE A 137 1.18 -4.19 -13.17
C ILE A 137 0.30 -4.46 -14.41
N LYS A 138 -0.53 -3.49 -14.80
CA LYS A 138 -1.33 -3.52 -16.02
C LYS A 138 -0.90 -2.38 -16.94
N PRO A 139 -0.26 -2.67 -18.08
CA PRO A 139 0.11 -1.62 -19.02
C PRO A 139 -1.13 -0.95 -19.62
N ALA A 140 -1.03 0.30 -20.06
CA ALA A 140 -2.16 1.03 -20.64
C ALA A 140 -2.65 0.37 -21.95
N ARG A 141 -1.72 -0.20 -22.71
CA ARG A 141 -1.99 -1.00 -23.91
C ARG A 141 -1.52 -2.42 -23.66
N ALA A 142 -2.39 -3.40 -23.96
CA ALA A 142 -1.98 -4.80 -23.96
C ALA A 142 -0.78 -4.97 -24.92
N SER A 143 0.25 -5.71 -24.48
CA SER A 143 1.56 -5.89 -25.14
C SER A 143 2.58 -4.75 -25.04
N ASP A 144 2.27 -3.63 -24.38
CA ASP A 144 3.29 -2.61 -24.15
C ASP A 144 4.26 -3.04 -23.04
N THR A 145 5.39 -3.62 -23.45
CA THR A 145 6.46 -4.06 -22.56
C THR A 145 7.46 -2.94 -22.25
N ASN A 146 7.34 -1.78 -22.89
CA ASN A 146 8.28 -0.67 -22.76
C ASN A 146 7.69 0.50 -21.95
N GLU A 147 6.55 0.28 -21.30
CA GLU A 147 5.96 1.21 -20.37
C GLU A 147 6.63 1.09 -18.99
N TYR A 148 6.99 2.25 -18.44
CA TYR A 148 7.59 2.41 -17.13
C TYR A 148 6.75 3.36 -16.28
N LEU A 149 7.07 3.43 -14.99
CA LEU A 149 6.51 4.42 -14.09
C LEU A 149 7.58 5.40 -13.65
N ASP A 150 7.32 6.68 -13.86
CA ASP A 150 7.98 7.75 -13.11
C ASP A 150 7.32 7.84 -11.74
N LEU A 151 8.12 7.81 -10.67
CA LEU A 151 7.65 7.87 -9.29
C LEU A 151 8.20 9.11 -8.60
N GLN A 152 7.31 9.91 -8.01
CA GLN A 152 7.68 11.01 -7.14
C GLN A 152 7.36 10.67 -5.69
N PHE A 153 8.40 10.67 -4.85
CA PHE A 153 8.28 10.38 -3.42
C PHE A 153 8.27 11.67 -2.62
N ASN A 154 7.23 11.83 -1.81
CA ASN A 154 7.04 12.97 -0.93
C ASN A 154 6.79 12.48 0.49
N GLN A 155 7.53 13.00 1.46
CA GLN A 155 7.34 12.69 2.88
C GLN A 155 6.86 13.94 3.62
N SER A 156 5.77 13.81 4.37
CA SER A 156 5.21 14.89 5.18
C SER A 156 6.03 15.09 6.47
N GLN A 157 5.81 16.22 7.15
CA GLN A 157 6.40 16.45 8.49
C GLN A 157 5.91 15.45 9.54
N ASN A 158 4.72 14.88 9.34
CA ASN A 158 4.17 13.85 10.20
C ASN A 158 4.62 12.45 9.79
N ASN A 159 5.56 12.32 8.85
CA ASN A 159 6.05 11.06 8.34
C ASN A 159 5.00 10.27 7.50
N ASP A 160 3.96 10.93 6.98
CA ASP A 160 3.17 10.33 5.90
C ASP A 160 4.02 10.25 4.64
N ILE A 161 3.90 9.15 3.89
CA ILE A 161 4.55 9.02 2.59
C ILE A 161 3.46 9.09 1.51
N SER A 162 3.68 9.96 0.53
CA SER A 162 2.93 10.02 -0.70
C SER A 162 3.84 9.64 -1.86
N ILE A 163 3.40 8.67 -2.66
CA ILE A 163 4.12 8.21 -3.85
C ILE A 163 3.21 8.42 -5.04
N GLU A 164 3.48 9.48 -5.79
CA GLU A 164 2.81 9.77 -7.04
C GLU A 164 3.44 8.95 -8.15
N TRP A 165 2.62 8.46 -9.08
CA TRP A 165 3.08 7.66 -10.21
C TRP A 165 2.41 8.12 -11.50
N SER A 166 3.19 8.06 -12.59
CA SER A 166 2.76 8.38 -13.94
C SER A 166 3.41 7.45 -14.93
N ARG A 167 2.71 7.12 -16.03
CA ARG A 167 3.28 6.27 -17.07
C ARG A 167 4.19 7.09 -17.98
N ILE A 168 5.32 6.49 -18.32
CA ILE A 168 6.29 7.07 -19.24
C ILE A 168 6.82 6.00 -20.18
N HIS A 169 7.41 6.46 -21.28
CA HIS A 169 8.23 5.65 -22.18
C HIS A 169 9.62 6.27 -22.27
N TYR A 170 10.59 5.49 -22.68
CA TYR A 170 11.89 6.01 -23.11
C TYR A 170 12.04 5.84 -24.61
N VAL A 171 12.55 6.87 -25.28
CA VAL A 171 12.77 6.90 -26.74
C VAL A 171 14.19 7.31 -27.08
N GLY A 172 14.62 6.92 -28.28
CA GLY A 172 15.98 7.18 -28.76
C GLY A 172 16.95 6.03 -28.44
N PRO A 173 18.13 6.02 -29.07
CA PRO A 173 19.14 5.01 -28.77
C PRO A 173 19.64 5.21 -27.33
N PRO A 174 19.84 4.12 -26.56
CA PRO A 174 20.48 4.20 -25.26
C PRO A 174 21.90 4.76 -25.44
N THR A 175 22.25 5.83 -24.73
CA THR A 175 23.62 6.38 -24.73
C THR A 175 24.49 5.70 -23.69
N GLY A 176 24.61 4.37 -23.78
CA GLY A 176 25.37 3.53 -22.85
C GLY A 176 24.56 2.36 -22.30
N GLU A 177 25.18 1.53 -21.46
CA GLU A 177 24.55 0.32 -20.90
C GLU A 177 23.48 0.64 -19.83
N GLU A 178 23.52 1.82 -19.23
CA GLU A 178 22.60 2.24 -18.15
C GLU A 178 21.57 3.30 -18.58
N ASP A 179 21.65 3.79 -19.82
CA ASP A 179 20.73 4.82 -20.32
C ASP A 179 19.53 4.17 -21.00
N LEU A 180 18.33 4.41 -20.48
CA LEU A 180 17.09 3.91 -21.09
C LEU A 180 16.66 4.76 -22.31
N GLY A 181 17.27 5.93 -22.51
CA GLY A 181 16.93 6.91 -23.53
C GLY A 181 16.28 8.17 -22.94
N THR A 182 15.65 8.97 -23.79
CA THR A 182 14.94 10.19 -23.37
C THR A 182 13.53 9.85 -22.87
N PRO A 183 13.14 10.27 -21.65
CA PRO A 183 11.79 10.01 -21.15
C PRO A 183 10.74 10.86 -21.88
N THR A 184 9.63 10.24 -22.22
CA THR A 184 8.44 10.88 -22.80
C THR A 184 7.19 10.51 -22.03
N ASP A 185 6.22 11.42 -22.00
CA ASP A 185 4.88 11.11 -21.49
C ASP A 185 4.13 10.12 -22.41
N VAL A 186 2.94 9.72 -21.98
CA VAL A 186 2.06 8.80 -22.73
C VAL A 186 1.65 9.31 -24.13
N ASN A 187 1.84 10.60 -24.42
CA ASN A 187 1.56 11.22 -25.71
C ASN A 187 2.84 11.37 -26.58
N GLY A 188 3.98 10.87 -26.10
CA GLY A 188 5.27 10.97 -26.78
C GLY A 188 5.93 12.34 -26.63
N LYS A 189 5.45 13.21 -25.74
CA LYS A 189 6.08 14.51 -25.49
C LYS A 189 7.28 14.32 -24.55
N PRO A 190 8.46 14.89 -24.87
CA PRO A 190 9.61 14.83 -23.97
C PRO A 190 9.30 15.40 -22.59
N ILE A 191 9.74 14.70 -21.55
CA ILE A 191 9.69 15.16 -20.16
C ILE A 191 11.01 15.90 -19.88
N PRO A 192 10.98 17.21 -19.57
CA PRO A 192 12.21 17.94 -19.25
C PRO A 192 12.96 17.35 -18.06
N ASN A 193 14.29 17.41 -18.10
CA ASN A 193 15.13 16.92 -17.00
C ASN A 193 14.77 17.59 -15.67
N GLY A 194 14.65 16.78 -14.61
CA GLY A 194 14.28 17.25 -13.27
C GLY A 194 12.81 17.65 -13.13
N THR A 195 11.98 17.33 -14.11
CA THR A 195 10.52 17.50 -14.03
C THR A 195 9.82 16.16 -14.09
N HIS A 196 8.55 16.15 -13.70
CA HIS A 196 7.70 14.98 -13.70
C HIS A 196 6.43 15.28 -14.50
N PRO A 197 5.86 14.30 -15.21
CA PRO A 197 4.54 14.43 -15.80
C PRO A 197 3.47 14.57 -14.71
N ASP A 198 2.26 14.98 -15.11
CA ASP A 198 1.13 15.00 -14.18
C ASP A 198 0.85 13.59 -13.64
N ALA A 199 0.64 13.49 -12.32
CA ALA A 199 0.33 12.23 -11.65
C ALA A 199 -0.95 11.57 -12.20
N GLU A 200 -0.86 10.29 -12.54
CA GLU A 200 -1.99 9.41 -12.86
C GLU A 200 -2.59 8.74 -11.61
N GLY A 201 -1.77 8.59 -10.56
CA GLY A 201 -2.27 8.23 -9.25
C GLY A 201 -1.27 8.45 -8.14
N GLN A 202 -1.71 8.15 -6.93
CA GLN A 202 -0.98 8.40 -5.70
C GLN A 202 -1.25 7.25 -4.73
N LEU A 203 -0.17 6.74 -4.14
CA LEU A 203 -0.20 5.75 -3.07
C LEU A 203 0.14 6.47 -1.77
N LEU A 204 -0.73 6.33 -0.78
CA LEU A 204 -0.53 6.94 0.54
C LEU A 204 -0.21 5.89 1.58
N PHE A 205 0.82 6.17 2.36
CA PHE A 205 1.24 5.37 3.49
C PHE A 205 1.25 6.23 4.76
N ARG A 206 0.59 5.73 5.80
CA ARG A 206 0.49 6.42 7.10
C ARG A 206 1.49 5.83 8.07
N PRO A 207 2.17 6.65 8.87
CA PRO A 207 3.02 6.13 9.93
C PRO A 207 2.17 5.41 10.99
N THR A 208 2.72 4.35 11.54
CA THR A 208 2.23 3.62 12.71
C THR A 208 3.27 3.72 13.82
N ALA A 209 3.08 3.01 14.93
CA ALA A 209 4.08 2.95 15.99
C ALA A 209 5.40 2.32 15.51
N ASP A 210 5.33 1.38 14.56
CA ASP A 210 6.46 0.51 14.22
C ASP A 210 6.93 0.65 12.76
N CYS A 211 6.12 1.23 11.85
CA CYS A 211 6.47 1.41 10.45
C CYS A 211 5.48 2.36 9.74
N TRP A 212 5.23 2.15 8.45
CA TRP A 212 4.15 2.72 7.68
C TRP A 212 3.17 1.64 7.22
N GLU A 213 1.91 2.03 7.04
CA GLU A 213 0.86 1.19 6.47
C GLU A 213 0.30 1.82 5.20
N PHE A 214 0.13 1.03 4.14
CA PHE A 214 -0.55 1.44 2.92
C PHE A 214 -2.04 1.61 3.20
N SER A 215 -2.55 2.83 3.05
CA SER A 215 -3.91 3.18 3.46
C SER A 215 -4.79 3.63 2.32
N GLU A 216 -4.23 4.27 1.28
CA GLU A 216 -5.03 4.83 0.19
C GLU A 216 -4.35 4.68 -1.16
N ASP A 217 -5.17 4.42 -2.16
CA ASP A 217 -4.84 4.39 -3.58
C ASP A 217 -5.77 5.34 -4.33
N VAL A 218 -5.21 6.46 -4.78
CA VAL A 218 -5.94 7.50 -5.49
C VAL A 218 -5.57 7.46 -6.96
N ARG A 219 -6.57 7.52 -7.85
CA ARG A 219 -6.41 7.53 -9.30
C ARG A 219 -7.04 8.78 -9.88
N TRP A 220 -6.43 9.37 -10.88
CA TRP A 220 -7.04 10.46 -11.64
C TRP A 220 -7.57 9.96 -12.99
N ASP A 221 -8.88 10.10 -13.21
CA ASP A 221 -9.45 9.98 -14.55
C ASP A 221 -9.20 11.28 -15.30
N ARG A 222 -8.15 11.25 -16.13
CA ARG A 222 -7.73 12.38 -16.96
C ARG A 222 -8.37 12.36 -18.34
N ARG A 223 -9.26 11.41 -18.64
CA ARG A 223 -9.99 11.38 -19.92
C ARG A 223 -10.90 12.61 -20.01
N LYS A 224 -10.70 13.39 -21.06
CA LYS A 224 -11.63 14.41 -21.56
C LYS A 224 -12.18 13.92 -22.89
#